data_AF-W4HB32-F1
#
_entry.id   AF-W4HB32-F1
#
_cell.length_a   1.000
_cell.length_b   1.000
_cell.length_c   1.000
_cell.angle_alpha   90.00
_cell.angle_beta   90.00
_cell.angle_gamma   90.00
#
_symmetry.space_group_name_H-M   'P 1'
#
loop_
_entity.id
_entity.type
_entity.pdbx_description
1 polymer ?
#
loop_
_entity_poly.entity_id
_entity_poly.type
_entity_poly.pdbx_seq_one_letter_code
_entity_poly.pdbx_strand_id
1 'polypeptide(L)'
;MQGERLNVEFPDSSRCQVATKLTISTEKAGSTAIRRATSSNIATSALRVADYIRDQNIVLGPLQTDYTGVVAARLPVTAPVEIPSNATMDQLGHIDSMLAQHAAARHRESFSQSTDTYRRVRMHLSTMASSPVDIFLAVEDLRGILGIPPFDLTPIFRAPVVGDNPVASVNVEASDHINE
;
A
#
# COMPACT_ATOMS: atom_id res chain seq x y z
N MET A 1 13.99 -8.22 42.37
CA MET A 1 15.33 -8.84 42.24
C MET A 1 15.14 -10.35 42.33
N GLN A 2 15.67 -11.08 41.34
CA GLN A 2 16.10 -12.49 41.29
C GLN A 2 15.80 -13.03 39.89
N GLY A 3 16.82 -12.99 39.03
CA GLY A 3 16.80 -13.63 37.72
C GLY A 3 17.60 -14.92 37.80
N GLU A 4 16.94 -16.05 37.63
CA GLU A 4 17.59 -17.35 37.57
C GLU A 4 18.04 -17.60 36.12
N ARG A 5 19.36 -17.63 35.90
CA ARG A 5 19.97 -17.97 34.60
C ARG A 5 20.17 -19.47 34.56
N LEU A 6 19.38 -20.18 33.76
CA LEU A 6 19.66 -21.58 33.44
C LEU A 6 20.69 -21.60 32.30
N ASN A 7 21.95 -21.88 32.64
CA ASN A 7 22.99 -22.22 31.67
C ASN A 7 22.78 -23.68 31.25
N VAL A 8 22.50 -23.91 29.97
CA VAL A 8 22.53 -25.25 29.38
C VAL A 8 23.82 -25.36 28.57
N GLU A 9 24.75 -26.17 29.07
CA GLU A 9 26.02 -26.48 28.43
C GLU A 9 25.82 -27.70 27.52
N PHE A 10 26.10 -27.54 26.23
CA PHE A 10 26.04 -28.64 25.25
C PHE A 10 27.47 -29.02 24.84
N PRO A 11 27.83 -30.31 24.82
CA PRO A 11 29.19 -30.74 24.56
C PRO A 11 29.56 -30.60 23.08
N ASP A 12 30.83 -30.28 22.88
CA ASP A 12 31.45 -29.87 21.63
C ASP A 12 31.67 -31.07 20.69
N SER A 13 31.02 -31.05 19.51
CA SER A 13 31.40 -31.89 18.38
C SER A 13 30.90 -31.28 17.06
N SER A 14 31.78 -30.48 16.46
CA SER A 14 31.99 -30.33 15.02
C SER A 14 30.77 -30.37 14.10
N ARG A 15 30.07 -29.24 13.96
CA ARG A 15 29.41 -28.82 12.71
C ARG A 15 28.95 -27.37 12.85
N CYS A 16 29.18 -26.55 11.81
CA CYS A 16 28.78 -25.15 11.75
C CYS A 16 27.28 -25.01 12.04
N GLN A 17 26.93 -24.55 13.24
CA GLN A 17 25.55 -24.26 13.61
C GLN A 17 25.28 -22.77 13.40
N VAL A 18 24.54 -22.45 12.34
CA VAL A 18 23.87 -21.16 12.19
C VAL A 18 22.89 -21.04 13.36
N ALA A 19 23.25 -20.23 14.35
CA ALA A 19 22.42 -19.99 15.53
C ALA A 19 21.16 -19.20 15.11
N THR A 20 20.11 -19.93 14.72
CA THR A 20 18.78 -19.33 14.51
C THR A 20 18.18 -19.11 15.89
N LYS A 21 18.26 -17.88 16.38
CA LYS A 21 17.61 -17.46 17.62
C LYS A 21 16.09 -17.47 17.40
N LEU A 22 15.45 -18.58 17.73
CA LEU A 22 13.99 -18.69 17.76
C LEU A 22 13.48 -18.06 19.06
N THR A 23 13.09 -16.79 19.01
CA THR A 23 12.49 -16.11 20.16
C THR A 23 11.01 -16.47 20.23
N ILE A 24 10.68 -17.57 20.91
CA ILE A 24 9.29 -17.91 21.24
C ILE A 24 8.86 -16.99 22.39
N SER A 25 7.96 -16.06 22.10
CA SER A 25 7.34 -15.23 23.14
C SER A 25 6.14 -15.99 23.70
N THR A 26 6.32 -16.63 24.86
CA THR A 26 5.22 -17.23 25.62
C THR A 26 4.34 -16.12 26.18
N GLU A 27 3.07 -16.13 25.82
CA GLU A 27 2.10 -15.10 26.17
C GLU A 27 1.81 -15.14 27.68
N LYS A 28 2.11 -14.05 28.38
CA LYS A 28 1.58 -13.85 29.73
C LYS A 28 0.08 -13.61 29.61
N ALA A 29 -0.72 -14.60 30.04
CA ALA A 29 -2.16 -14.50 30.12
C ALA A 29 -2.58 -13.27 30.94
N GLY A 30 -3.46 -12.44 30.37
CA GLY A 30 -4.17 -11.39 31.10
C GLY A 30 -3.62 -9.97 31.01
N SER A 31 -3.12 -9.52 29.86
CA SER A 31 -2.96 -8.08 29.63
C SER A 31 -3.55 -7.68 28.28
N THR A 32 -4.41 -6.67 28.31
CA THR A 32 -4.90 -5.86 27.18
C THR A 32 -3.78 -5.06 26.50
N ALA A 33 -2.60 -5.67 26.38
CA ALA A 33 -1.42 -5.05 25.83
C ALA A 33 -1.54 -5.00 24.30
N ILE A 34 -1.72 -3.78 23.80
CA ILE A 34 -1.62 -3.45 22.38
C ILE A 34 -0.31 -4.04 21.83
N ARG A 35 -0.43 -4.92 20.84
CA ARG A 35 0.70 -5.55 20.15
C ARG A 35 1.13 -4.71 18.96
N ARG A 36 2.36 -4.90 18.50
CA ARG A 36 2.83 -4.30 17.24
C ARG A 36 2.12 -4.99 16.07
N ALA A 37 1.65 -4.21 15.11
CA ALA A 37 1.17 -4.70 13.82
C ALA A 37 2.36 -5.13 12.95
N THR A 38 2.93 -6.30 13.22
CA THR A 38 3.96 -6.92 12.37
C THR A 38 3.30 -7.57 11.15
N SER A 39 4.07 -7.83 10.09
CA SER A 39 3.55 -8.48 8.87
C SER A 39 2.80 -9.79 9.17
N SER A 40 3.34 -10.63 10.06
CA SER A 40 2.68 -11.88 10.50
C SER A 40 1.35 -11.63 11.22
N ASN A 41 1.30 -10.63 12.11
CA ASN A 41 0.08 -10.27 12.83
C ASN A 41 -0.97 -9.67 11.88
N ILE A 42 -0.55 -8.88 10.90
CA ILE A 42 -1.43 -8.29 9.87
C ILE A 42 -2.00 -9.39 8.97
N ALA A 43 -1.19 -10.36 8.53
CA ALA A 43 -1.70 -11.48 7.73
C ALA A 43 -2.72 -12.32 8.52
N THR A 44 -2.45 -12.57 9.80
CA THR A 44 -3.38 -13.30 10.69
C THR A 44 -4.66 -12.52 10.93
N SER A 45 -4.58 -11.21 11.19
CA SER A 45 -5.76 -10.37 11.41
C SER A 45 -6.56 -10.14 10.14
N ALA A 46 -5.92 -10.06 8.97
CA ALA A 46 -6.59 -9.90 7.68
C ALA A 46 -7.55 -11.05 7.39
N LEU A 47 -7.17 -12.29 7.70
CA LEU A 47 -8.06 -13.45 7.58
C LEU A 47 -9.28 -13.31 8.50
N ARG A 48 -9.05 -12.94 9.76
CA ARG A 48 -10.12 -12.76 10.75
C ARG A 48 -11.07 -11.63 10.38
N VAL A 49 -10.54 -10.53 9.85
CA VAL A 49 -11.30 -9.39 9.36
C VAL A 49 -12.11 -9.79 8.12
N ALA A 50 -11.52 -10.55 7.19
CA ALA A 50 -12.22 -11.03 6.01
C ALA A 50 -13.39 -11.98 6.37
N ASP A 51 -13.20 -12.88 7.33
CA ASP A 51 -14.26 -13.74 7.83
C ASP A 51 -15.36 -12.92 8.53
N TYR A 52 -14.98 -11.95 9.38
CA TYR A 52 -15.94 -11.04 10.02
C TYR A 52 -16.77 -10.21 9.01
N ILE A 53 -16.12 -9.66 7.99
CA ILE A 53 -16.78 -8.90 6.91
C ILE A 53 -17.78 -9.79 6.16
N ARG A 54 -17.40 -11.04 5.88
CA ARG A 54 -18.27 -12.03 5.21
C ARG A 54 -19.47 -12.40 6.08
N ASP A 55 -19.23 -12.70 7.36
CA ASP A 55 -20.26 -13.14 8.29
C ASP A 55 -21.28 -12.03 8.60
N GLN A 56 -20.82 -10.78 8.72
CA GLN A 56 -21.67 -9.62 9.00
C GLN A 56 -22.19 -8.93 7.72
N ASN A 57 -21.86 -9.43 6.53
CA ASN A 57 -22.22 -8.85 5.23
C ASN A 57 -21.91 -7.34 5.14
N ILE A 58 -20.74 -6.93 5.62
CA ILE A 58 -20.30 -5.53 5.61
C ILE A 58 -19.61 -5.25 4.27
N VAL A 59 -19.83 -4.06 3.69
CA VAL A 59 -19.11 -3.62 2.50
C VAL A 59 -18.11 -2.56 2.92
N LEU A 60 -16.82 -2.89 2.83
CA LEU A 60 -15.72 -1.96 3.05
C LEU A 60 -14.91 -1.80 1.76
N GLY A 61 -14.42 -0.58 1.53
CA GLY A 61 -13.47 -0.35 0.45
C GLY A 61 -12.09 -0.99 0.73
N PRO A 62 -11.20 -1.05 -0.28
CA PRO A 62 -9.87 -1.64 -0.11
C PRO A 62 -9.06 -0.99 1.02
N LEU A 63 -8.99 0.34 1.08
CA LEU A 63 -8.21 1.03 2.10
C LEU A 63 -8.83 0.90 3.49
N GLN A 64 -10.15 0.93 3.56
CA GLN A 64 -10.90 0.66 4.78
C GLN A 64 -10.63 -0.75 5.34
N THR A 65 -10.55 -1.75 4.45
CA THR A 65 -10.25 -3.14 4.82
C THR A 65 -8.82 -3.27 5.35
N ASP A 66 -7.85 -2.68 4.67
CA ASP A 66 -6.43 -2.70 5.08
C ASP A 66 -6.24 -2.01 6.44
N TYR A 67 -6.86 -0.85 6.63
CA TYR A 67 -6.81 -0.13 7.90
C TYR A 67 -7.40 -0.97 9.04
N THR A 68 -8.56 -1.59 8.81
CA THR A 68 -9.19 -2.49 9.80
C THR A 68 -8.27 -3.67 10.13
N GLY A 69 -7.63 -4.26 9.12
CA GLY A 69 -6.62 -5.31 9.30
C GLY A 69 -5.46 -4.88 10.20
N VAL A 70 -4.93 -3.67 10.00
CA VAL A 70 -3.85 -3.11 10.81
C VAL A 70 -4.29 -2.82 12.25
N VAL A 71 -5.49 -2.29 12.45
CA VAL A 71 -6.04 -2.05 13.79
C VAL A 71 -6.25 -3.39 14.53
N ALA A 72 -6.85 -4.38 13.86
CA ALA A 72 -7.06 -5.71 14.41
C ALA A 72 -5.72 -6.43 14.70
N ALA A 73 -4.66 -6.18 13.92
CA ALA A 73 -3.33 -6.75 14.15
C ALA A 73 -2.66 -6.28 15.45
N ARG A 74 -3.11 -5.14 16.00
CA ARG A 74 -2.65 -4.62 17.28
C ARG A 74 -3.36 -5.27 18.46
N LEU A 75 -4.46 -5.96 18.22
CA LEU A 75 -5.19 -6.68 19.24
C LEU A 75 -4.70 -8.13 19.34
N PRO A 76 -4.82 -8.77 20.52
CA PRO A 76 -4.59 -10.21 20.65
C PRO A 76 -5.49 -11.02 19.71
N VAL A 77 -5.05 -12.23 19.35
CA VAL A 77 -5.81 -13.13 18.46
C VAL A 77 -7.17 -13.53 19.07
N THR A 78 -7.29 -13.48 20.40
CA THR A 78 -8.52 -13.78 21.12
C THR A 78 -9.51 -12.60 21.22
N ALA A 79 -9.08 -11.38 20.91
CA ALA A 79 -9.93 -10.20 21.01
C ALA A 79 -10.95 -10.15 19.85
N PRO A 80 -12.20 -9.72 20.08
CA PRO A 80 -13.19 -9.60 19.01
C PRO A 80 -12.72 -8.63 17.92
N VAL A 81 -13.14 -8.89 16.68
CA VAL A 81 -12.91 -7.97 15.56
C VAL A 81 -14.02 -6.94 15.56
N GLU A 82 -13.66 -5.66 15.59
CA GLU A 82 -14.60 -4.54 15.51
C GLU A 82 -14.16 -3.61 14.37
N ILE A 83 -15.14 -3.03 13.66
CA ILE A 83 -14.86 -2.04 12.62
C ILE A 83 -14.66 -0.68 13.29
N PRO A 84 -13.49 -0.01 13.09
CA PRO A 84 -13.25 1.30 13.69
C PRO A 84 -14.22 2.35 13.15
N SER A 85 -14.85 3.13 14.02
CA SER A 85 -15.76 4.23 13.64
C SER A 85 -15.13 5.62 13.81
N ASN A 86 -13.85 5.76 13.46
CA ASN A 86 -13.11 7.00 13.62
C ASN A 86 -13.06 7.83 12.33
N ALA A 87 -12.64 9.09 12.43
CA ALA A 87 -12.55 9.99 11.27
C ALA A 87 -11.63 9.47 10.16
N THR A 88 -10.58 8.71 10.49
CA THR A 88 -9.70 8.08 9.50
C THR A 88 -10.46 7.06 8.67
N MET A 89 -11.35 6.25 9.28
CA MET A 89 -12.17 5.28 8.57
C MET A 89 -13.10 5.94 7.55
N ASP A 90 -13.70 7.08 7.92
CA ASP A 90 -14.55 7.86 7.02
C ASP A 90 -13.76 8.47 5.86
N GLN A 91 -12.57 9.02 6.16
CA GLN A 91 -11.66 9.55 5.15
C GLN A 91 -11.22 8.49 4.14
N LEU A 92 -10.87 7.29 4.62
CA LEU A 92 -10.49 6.18 3.74
C LEU A 92 -11.67 5.72 2.89
N GLY A 93 -12.88 5.67 3.45
CA GLY A 93 -14.09 5.38 2.68
C GLY A 93 -14.36 6.41 1.59
N HIS A 94 -14.12 7.69 1.88
CA HIS A 94 -14.21 8.75 0.88
C HIS A 94 -13.20 8.55 -0.26
N ILE A 95 -11.94 8.20 0.07
CA ILE A 95 -10.91 7.93 -0.92
C ILE A 95 -11.25 6.69 -1.75
N ASP A 96 -11.71 5.61 -1.13
CA ASP A 96 -12.15 4.39 -1.82
C ASP A 96 -13.29 4.70 -2.81
N SER A 97 -14.26 5.53 -2.40
CA SER A 97 -15.34 6.01 -3.29
C SER A 97 -14.81 6.83 -4.46
N MET A 98 -13.89 7.78 -4.21
CA MET A 98 -13.29 8.57 -5.28
C MET A 98 -12.53 7.69 -6.27
N LEU A 99 -11.74 6.72 -5.78
CA LEU A 99 -11.01 5.78 -6.64
C LEU A 99 -11.95 4.95 -7.51
N ALA A 100 -13.05 4.45 -6.96
CA ALA A 100 -14.06 3.71 -7.71
C ALA A 100 -14.71 4.57 -8.80
N GLN A 101 -15.05 5.83 -8.48
CA GLN A 101 -15.60 6.77 -9.45
C GLN A 101 -14.62 7.08 -10.58
N HIS A 102 -13.35 7.34 -10.25
CA HIS A 102 -12.31 7.58 -11.25
C HIS A 102 -12.05 6.37 -12.13
N ALA A 103 -12.10 5.15 -11.58
CA ALA A 103 -11.98 3.93 -12.36
C ALA A 103 -13.16 3.74 -13.33
N ALA A 104 -14.39 4.00 -12.88
CA ALA A 104 -15.59 3.92 -13.70
C ALA A 104 -15.62 4.97 -14.82
N ALA A 105 -15.26 6.22 -14.51
CA ALA A 105 -15.14 7.29 -15.49
C ALA A 105 -14.10 6.97 -16.57
N ARG A 106 -12.92 6.47 -16.18
CA ARG A 106 -11.88 6.07 -17.13
C ARG A 106 -12.27 4.88 -17.98
N HIS A 107 -12.94 3.87 -17.44
CA HIS A 107 -13.44 2.75 -18.25
C HIS A 107 -14.43 3.22 -19.32
N ARG A 108 -15.28 4.20 -19.00
CA ARG A 108 -16.18 4.82 -19.98
C ARG A 108 -15.41 5.60 -21.06
N GLU A 109 -14.35 6.31 -20.67
CA GLU A 109 -13.50 7.04 -21.61
C GLU A 109 -12.69 6.09 -22.50
N SER A 110 -11.98 5.10 -21.94
CA SER A 110 -11.14 4.15 -22.68
C SER A 110 -11.90 3.40 -23.78
N PHE A 111 -13.15 2.98 -23.52
CA PHE A 111 -13.98 2.32 -24.53
C PHE A 111 -14.48 3.26 -25.64
N SER A 112 -14.62 4.56 -25.36
CA SER A 112 -14.90 5.56 -26.39
C SER A 112 -13.64 6.05 -27.13
N GLN A 113 -12.46 5.72 -26.61
CA GLN A 113 -11.17 6.27 -27.04
C GLN A 113 -10.31 5.30 -27.86
N SER A 114 -10.52 3.98 -27.76
CA SER A 114 -9.67 2.97 -28.42
C SER A 114 -10.02 2.68 -29.88
N THR A 115 -11.16 3.18 -30.38
CA THR A 115 -11.63 2.90 -31.75
C THR A 115 -11.15 3.91 -32.78
N ASP A 116 -10.74 5.11 -32.35
CA ASP A 116 -10.39 6.20 -33.27
C ASP A 116 -8.87 6.36 -33.38
N THR A 117 -8.34 5.88 -34.51
CA THR A 117 -6.93 6.04 -34.92
C THR A 117 -6.50 7.51 -34.96
N TYR A 118 -7.44 8.43 -35.25
CA TYR A 118 -7.20 9.86 -35.38
C TYR A 118 -7.93 10.67 -34.31
N ARG A 119 -7.25 11.63 -33.69
CA ARG A 119 -7.82 12.56 -32.70
C ARG A 119 -7.75 14.00 -33.14
N ARG A 120 -8.82 14.74 -32.86
CA ARG A 120 -8.90 16.17 -33.12
C ARG A 120 -8.04 16.92 -32.12
N VAL A 121 -6.98 17.55 -32.60
CA VAL A 121 -6.08 18.41 -31.82
C VAL A 121 -6.22 19.83 -32.35
N ARG A 122 -6.23 20.79 -31.43
CA ARG A 122 -6.22 22.21 -31.75
C ARG A 122 -4.77 22.70 -31.75
N MET A 123 -4.29 23.20 -32.89
CA MET A 123 -2.92 23.65 -33.02
C MET A 123 -2.79 25.02 -33.70
N HIS A 124 -1.75 25.75 -33.34
CA HIS A 124 -1.38 26.99 -34.02
C HIS A 124 -0.33 26.69 -35.09
N LEU A 125 -0.65 27.00 -36.35
CA LEU A 125 0.30 26.97 -37.45
C LEU A 125 1.06 28.30 -37.45
N SER A 126 2.39 28.23 -37.48
CA SER A 126 3.32 29.37 -37.53
C SER A 126 3.62 30.10 -36.22
N THR A 127 2.66 30.82 -35.62
CA THR A 127 2.90 31.62 -34.40
C THR A 127 1.78 31.42 -33.39
N MET A 128 2.07 31.59 -32.10
CA MET A 128 1.05 31.51 -31.03
C MET A 128 -0.06 32.58 -31.14
N ALA A 129 0.13 33.57 -32.03
CA ALA A 129 -0.85 34.61 -32.32
C ALA A 129 -1.77 34.28 -33.51
N SER A 130 -1.52 33.19 -34.26
CA SER A 130 -2.41 32.77 -35.35
C SER A 130 -3.71 32.19 -34.81
N SER A 131 -4.76 32.12 -35.64
CA SER A 131 -5.98 31.41 -35.23
C SER A 131 -5.67 29.91 -35.07
N PRO A 132 -6.11 29.26 -33.99
CA PRO A 132 -5.94 27.82 -33.87
C PRO A 132 -6.73 27.11 -34.97
N VAL A 133 -6.15 26.04 -35.51
CA VAL A 133 -6.76 25.16 -36.50
C VAL A 133 -6.97 23.80 -35.85
N ASP A 134 -8.18 23.26 -36.02
CA ASP A 134 -8.50 21.92 -35.58
C ASP A 134 -8.05 20.92 -36.66
N ILE A 135 -7.12 20.02 -36.31
CA ILE A 135 -6.61 18.97 -37.20
C ILE A 135 -6.79 17.60 -36.60
N PHE A 136 -6.83 16.56 -37.44
CA PHE A 136 -6.89 15.17 -37.00
C PHE A 136 -5.50 14.55 -37.09
N LEU A 137 -4.98 14.06 -35.96
CA LEU A 137 -3.66 13.44 -35.86
C LEU A 137 -3.76 12.02 -35.34
N ALA A 138 -2.94 11.12 -35.88
CA ALA A 138 -2.78 9.81 -35.28
C ALA A 138 -2.09 9.93 -33.92
N VAL A 139 -2.69 9.32 -32.90
CA VAL A 139 -2.14 9.40 -31.53
C VAL A 139 -0.80 8.67 -31.43
N GLU A 140 -0.60 7.62 -32.23
CA GLU A 140 0.65 6.86 -32.31
C GLU A 140 1.80 7.75 -32.80
N ASP A 141 1.60 8.49 -33.90
CA ASP A 141 2.61 9.41 -34.44
C ASP A 141 2.95 10.51 -33.45
N LEU A 142 1.94 11.12 -32.81
CA LEU A 142 2.15 12.17 -31.83
C LEU A 142 2.92 11.66 -30.60
N ARG A 143 2.61 10.44 -30.13
CA ARG A 143 3.35 9.79 -29.04
C ARG A 143 4.80 9.54 -29.43
N GLY A 144 5.04 9.02 -30.63
CA GLY A 144 6.39 8.81 -31.17
C GLY A 144 7.20 10.10 -31.24
N ILE A 145 6.60 11.19 -31.73
CA ILE A 145 7.24 12.52 -31.83
C ILE A 145 7.58 13.09 -30.44
N LEU A 146 6.67 12.97 -29.48
CA LEU A 146 6.86 13.51 -28.13
C LEU A 146 7.71 12.60 -27.23
N GLY A 147 8.15 11.43 -27.72
CA GLY A 147 8.82 10.42 -26.92
C GLY A 147 7.94 9.86 -25.80
N ILE A 148 6.61 9.96 -25.94
CA ILE A 148 5.66 9.42 -24.98
C ILE A 148 5.56 7.91 -25.23
N PRO A 149 5.84 7.08 -24.22
CA PRO A 149 5.73 5.64 -24.38
C PRO A 149 4.30 5.18 -24.80
N PRO A 150 4.18 4.01 -25.46
CA PRO A 150 2.90 3.50 -25.93
C PRO A 150 1.99 3.02 -24.78
N PHE A 151 2.51 2.92 -23.55
CA PHE A 151 1.72 2.58 -22.38
C PHE A 151 0.91 3.78 -21.86
N ASP A 152 -0.14 3.50 -21.10
CA ASP A 152 -0.90 4.53 -20.40
C ASP A 152 0.00 5.18 -19.34
N LEU A 153 0.17 6.51 -19.38
CA LEU A 153 0.96 7.24 -18.40
C LEU A 153 0.29 7.28 -17.01
N THR A 154 -0.99 6.93 -16.95
CA THR A 154 -1.79 6.86 -15.73
C THR A 154 -2.58 5.56 -15.69
N PRO A 155 -1.91 4.40 -15.61
CA PRO A 155 -2.61 3.12 -15.60
C PRO A 155 -3.60 3.08 -14.43
N ILE A 156 -4.69 2.31 -14.61
CA ILE A 156 -5.76 2.13 -13.61
C ILE A 156 -5.17 1.66 -12.27
N PHE A 157 -4.08 0.89 -12.34
CA PHE A 157 -3.28 0.44 -11.22
C PHE A 157 -1.84 0.98 -11.35
N ARG A 158 -1.44 1.87 -10.43
CA ARG A 158 -0.03 2.12 -10.16
C ARG A 158 0.40 1.11 -9.10
N ALA A 159 1.01 0.00 -9.52
CA ALA A 159 1.66 -0.89 -8.58
C ALA A 159 2.59 -0.05 -7.68
N PRO A 160 2.62 -0.31 -6.35
CA PRO A 160 3.65 0.29 -5.51
C PRO A 160 4.99 0.08 -6.20
N VAL A 161 5.74 1.16 -6.41
CA VAL A 161 7.07 1.06 -6.98
C VAL A 161 7.87 0.22 -5.99
N VAL A 162 8.12 -1.04 -6.34
CA VAL A 162 9.11 -1.87 -5.66
C VAL A 162 10.45 -1.30 -6.11
N GLY A 163 10.78 -0.14 -5.57
CA GLY A 163 12.15 0.33 -5.60
C GLY A 163 12.95 -0.65 -4.76
N ASP A 164 14.13 -1.02 -5.24
CA ASP A 164 15.25 -1.26 -4.34
C ASP A 164 15.51 0.05 -3.60
N ASN A 165 14.63 0.44 -2.70
CA ASN A 165 15.02 1.31 -1.61
C ASN A 165 15.99 0.42 -0.84
N PRO A 166 17.32 0.65 -0.90
CA PRO A 166 18.21 -0.06 0.00
C PRO A 166 17.62 0.18 1.37
N VAL A 167 17.26 -0.91 2.06
CA VAL A 167 16.84 -0.86 3.46
C VAL A 167 17.86 0.06 4.10
N ALA A 168 17.42 1.21 4.64
CA ALA A 168 18.31 2.08 5.37
C ALA A 168 18.81 1.25 6.56
N SER A 169 19.94 0.57 6.36
CA SER A 169 20.54 -0.36 7.30
C SER A 169 21.23 0.39 8.44
N VAL A 170 21.22 1.72 8.36
CA VAL A 170 21.88 2.64 9.27
C VAL A 170 20.80 3.57 9.82
N ASN A 171 20.59 3.49 11.13
CA ASN A 171 19.84 4.50 11.86
C ASN A 171 20.61 5.81 11.76
N VAL A 172 20.05 6.83 11.10
CA VAL A 172 20.67 8.16 11.05
C VAL A 172 20.47 8.81 12.42
N GLU A 173 21.56 9.09 13.13
CA GLU A 173 21.49 9.82 14.39
C GLU A 173 20.98 11.25 14.14
N ALA A 174 20.00 11.68 14.94
CA ALA A 174 19.52 13.05 14.90
C ALA A 174 20.65 13.97 15.35
N SER A 175 21.14 14.81 14.44
CA SER A 175 22.08 15.86 14.81
C SER A 175 21.31 16.96 15.53
N ASP A 176 21.55 17.11 16.83
CA ASP A 176 21.00 18.23 17.60
C ASP A 176 21.58 19.54 17.05
N HIS A 177 20.73 20.34 16.41
CA HIS A 177 21.05 21.73 16.12
C HIS A 177 20.92 22.53 17.42
N ILE A 178 21.97 22.48 18.25
CA ILE A 178 22.20 23.52 19.23
C ILE A 178 22.60 24.78 18.46
N ASN A 179 21.70 25.77 18.45
CA ASN A 179 21.96 27.07 17.86
C ASN A 179 23.15 27.72 18.58
N GLU A 180 24.16 28.11 17.81
CA GLU A 180 25.17 29.11 18.22
C GLU A 180 24.58 30.52 18.07
#